data_AF-A0A1V4RRN1-F1
#
_entry.id   AF-A0A1V4RRN1-F1
#
_cell.length_a   1.000
_cell.length_b   1.000
_cell.length_c   1.000
_cell.angle_alpha   90.00
_cell.angle_beta   90.00
_cell.angle_gamma   90.00
#
_symmetry.space_group_name_H-M   'P 1'
#
loop_
_entity.id
_entity.type
_entity.pdbx_description
1 polymer ?
#
loop_
_entity_poly.entity_id
_entity_poly.type
_entity_poly.pdbx_seq_one_letter_code
_entity_poly.pdbx_strand_id
1 'polypeptide(L)' 'MATNTIEADYSLNHNRRVNIDPGYICAAKLVLATTKDYDHRVYLGRGIFGDVHLRYRKKQFRVNEWTYPDYRQDHI' A
#
# COMPACT_ATOMS: atom_id res chain seq x y z
N MET A 1 -7.29 -2.38 -12.56
CA MET A 1 -6.08 -1.54 -12.60
C MET A 1 -5.01 -2.25 -13.39
N ALA A 2 -3.98 -1.57 -13.88
CA ALA A 2 -2.89 -2.22 -14.63
C ALA A 2 -2.15 -3.29 -13.81
N THR A 3 -2.06 -3.10 -12.48
CA THR A 3 -1.47 -4.07 -11.55
C THR A 3 -2.15 -5.44 -11.60
N ASN A 4 -3.48 -5.50 -11.68
CA ASN A 4 -4.22 -6.76 -11.76
C ASN A 4 -3.85 -7.59 -13.00
N THR A 5 -3.60 -6.93 -14.13
CA THR A 5 -3.16 -7.61 -15.36
C THR A 5 -1.80 -8.24 -15.16
N ILE A 6 -0.85 -7.47 -14.60
CA ILE A 6 0.50 -7.97 -14.29
C ILE A 6 0.41 -9.16 -13.32
N GLU A 7 -0.36 -9.05 -12.24
CA GLU A 7 -0.53 -10.17 -11.29
C GLU A 7 -1.10 -11.43 -11.92
N ALA A 8 -2.03 -11.28 -12.89
CA ALA A 8 -2.59 -12.38 -13.64
C ALA A 8 -1.54 -13.02 -14.56
N ASP A 9 -0.73 -12.21 -15.25
CA ASP A 9 0.34 -12.69 -16.14
C ASP A 9 1.40 -13.50 -15.38
N TYR A 10 1.67 -13.15 -14.11
CA TYR A 10 2.61 -13.88 -13.25
C TYR A 10 1.96 -14.96 -12.37
N SER A 11 0.64 -15.20 -12.52
CA SER A 11 -0.06 -16.25 -11.79
C SER A 11 0.35 -17.64 -12.28
N LEU A 12 0.32 -18.64 -11.39
CA LEU A 12 0.55 -20.04 -11.73
C LEU A 12 -0.65 -20.86 -11.25
N ASN A 13 -1.20 -21.72 -12.10
CA ASN A 13 -2.37 -22.55 -11.77
C ASN A 13 -3.54 -21.73 -11.21
N HIS A 14 -3.80 -20.55 -11.79
CA HIS A 14 -4.81 -19.59 -11.32
C HIS A 14 -4.61 -19.04 -9.90
N ASN A 15 -3.46 -19.33 -9.27
CA ASN A 15 -3.08 -18.75 -7.99
C ASN A 15 -2.20 -17.53 -8.20
N ARG A 16 -2.66 -16.42 -7.63
CA ARG A 16 -1.89 -15.18 -7.51
C ARG A 16 -0.65 -15.43 -6.66
N ARG A 17 0.52 -15.12 -7.22
CA ARG A 17 1.81 -15.32 -6.56
C ARG A 17 2.38 -14.08 -5.87
N VAL A 18 1.97 -12.90 -6.34
CA VAL A 18 2.48 -11.62 -5.85
C VAL A 18 1.34 -10.63 -5.67
N ASN A 19 1.49 -9.73 -4.71
CA ASN A 19 0.63 -8.55 -4.54
C ASN A 19 1.38 -7.30 -4.99
N ILE A 20 0.77 -6.53 -5.88
CA ILE A 20 1.25 -5.26 -6.40
C ILE A 20 0.21 -4.19 -6.08
N ASP A 21 0.39 -3.53 -4.95
CA ASP A 21 -0.46 -2.42 -4.53
C ASP A 21 0.03 -1.11 -5.18
N PRO A 22 -0.77 -0.44 -6.04
CA PRO A 22 -0.38 0.85 -6.60
C PRO A 22 -0.46 1.93 -5.52
N GLY A 23 0.41 2.93 -5.60
CA GLY A 23 0.47 3.99 -4.60
C GLY A 23 1.29 5.19 -5.05
N TYR A 24 1.46 6.16 -4.15
CA TYR A 24 2.35 7.29 -4.37
C TYR A 24 3.14 7.63 -3.12
N ILE A 25 4.30 8.23 -3.32
CA ILE A 25 5.14 8.80 -2.28
C ILE A 25 5.31 10.31 -2.52
N CYS A 26 5.26 11.08 -1.45
CA CYS A 26 5.61 12.49 -1.48
C CYS A 26 6.36 12.87 -0.19
N ALA A 27 6.82 14.12 -0.10
CA ALA A 27 7.57 14.62 1.04
C ALA A 27 6.85 14.46 2.39
N ALA A 28 5.52 14.26 2.39
CA ALA A 28 4.73 14.09 3.61
C ALA A 28 4.41 12.63 3.95
N LYS A 29 4.34 11.71 2.97
CA LYS A 29 3.75 10.38 3.19
C LYS A 29 3.98 9.38 2.06
N LEU A 30 3.83 8.10 2.40
CA LEU A 30 3.60 6.99 1.47
C LEU A 30 2.13 6.56 1.59
N VAL A 31 1.44 6.48 0.45
CA VAL A 31 0.04 6.04 0.37
C VAL A 31 -0.06 4.88 -0.60
N LEU A 32 -0.71 3.79 -0.19
CA LEU A 32 -1.05 2.65 -1.05
C LEU A 32 -2.56 2.58 -1.27
N ALA A 33 -2.97 2.17 -2.47
CA ALA A 33 -4.34 1.87 -2.78
C ALA A 33 -4.73 0.49 -2.24
N THR A 34 -5.96 0.36 -1.77
CA THR A 34 -6.46 -0.90 -1.20
C THR A 34 -7.96 -1.03 -1.43
N THR A 35 -8.46 -2.25 -1.48
CA THR A 35 -9.90 -2.55 -1.54
C THR A 35 -10.53 -2.75 -0.17
N LYS A 36 -9.73 -2.84 0.91
CA LYS A 36 -10.28 -3.06 2.25
C LYS A 36 -10.60 -1.72 2.89
N ASP A 37 -11.85 -1.56 3.30
CA ASP A 37 -12.35 -0.40 4.01
C ASP A 37 -12.04 -0.51 5.51
N TYR A 38 -11.42 0.52 6.08
CA TYR A 38 -11.10 0.64 7.51
C TYR A 38 -11.17 2.10 7.93
N ASP A 39 -11.33 2.33 9.24
CA ASP A 39 -11.49 3.63 9.89
C ASP A 39 -10.50 4.73 9.46
N HIS A 40 -9.23 4.38 9.21
CA HIS A 40 -8.16 5.31 8.84
C HIS A 40 -7.97 5.48 7.32
N ARG A 41 -8.77 4.80 6.49
CA ARG A 41 -8.61 4.76 5.04
C ARG A 41 -9.59 5.69 4.35
N VAL A 42 -9.09 6.47 3.39
CA VAL A 42 -9.90 7.48 2.70
C VAL A 42 -10.44 6.91 1.40
N TYR A 43 -11.75 6.95 1.19
CA TYR A 43 -12.37 6.51 -0.06
C TYR A 43 -11.90 7.37 -1.24
N LEU A 44 -11.34 6.73 -2.27
CA LEU A 44 -10.84 7.38 -3.49
C LEU A 44 -11.78 7.17 -4.69
N GLY A 45 -12.79 6.31 -4.55
CA GLY A 45 -13.75 5.97 -5.60
C GLY A 45 -13.63 4.52 -6.08
N ARG A 46 -14.72 3.98 -6.66
CA ARG A 46 -14.78 2.65 -7.30
C ARG A 46 -14.36 1.49 -6.38
N GLY A 47 -14.72 1.58 -5.10
CA GLY A 47 -14.33 0.58 -4.09
C GLY A 47 -12.84 0.60 -3.72
N ILE A 48 -12.11 1.66 -4.08
CA ILE A 48 -10.69 1.83 -3.74
C ILE A 48 -10.55 2.89 -2.66
N PHE A 49 -9.66 2.61 -1.71
CA PHE A 49 -9.31 3.45 -0.59
C PHE A 49 -7.81 3.74 -0.60
N GLY A 50 -7.41 4.87 -0.05
CA GLY A 50 -6.02 5.24 0.18
C GLY A 50 -5.63 4.99 1.64
N ASP A 51 -4.62 4.15 1.85
CA ASP A 51 -4.05 3.84 3.15
C ASP A 51 -2.68 4.53 3.30
N VAL A 52 -2.53 5.36 4.33
CA VAL A 52 -1.27 6.02 4.65
C VAL A 52 -0.39 5.04 5.42
N HIS A 53 0.59 4.44 4.75
CA HIS A 53 1.52 3.50 5.38
C HIS A 53 2.67 4.17 6.11
N LEU A 54 3.17 5.31 5.63
CA LEU A 54 4.25 6.05 6.30
C LEU A 54 3.92 7.54 6.31
N ARG A 55 4.26 8.22 7.41
CA ARG A 55 4.14 9.68 7.57
C ARG A 55 5.51 10.29 7.82
N TYR A 56 5.89 11.30 7.06
CA TYR A 56 7.16 11.99 7.28
C TYR A 56 7.00 13.03 8.40
N ARG A 57 7.68 12.81 9.54
CA ARG A 57 7.70 13.74 10.68
C ARG A 57 9.06 13.72 11.37
N LYS A 58 9.49 14.89 11.85
CA LYS A 58 10.78 15.06 12.54
C LYS A 58 11.95 14.49 11.72
N LYS A 59 12.00 14.86 10.43
CA LYS A 59 13.03 14.46 9.45
C LYS A 59 13.15 12.94 9.17
N GLN A 60 12.10 12.16 9.45
CA GLN A 60 12.09 10.73 9.18
C GLN A 60 10.70 10.25 8.79
N PHE A 61 10.62 9.20 7.97
CA PHE A 61 9.37 8.45 7.82
C PHE A 61 9.07 7.68 9.10
N ARG A 62 7.83 7.80 9.57
CA ARG A 62 7.31 7.15 10.76
C ARG A 62 6.19 6.21 10.35
N VAL A 63 6.18 5.05 10.98
CA VAL A 63 5.13 4.05 10.83
C VAL A 63 3.87 4.45 11.59
N ASN A 64 2.76 3.83 11.20
CA ASN A 64 1.47 3.81 11.87
C ASN A 64 1.24 2.42 12.47
N GLU A 65 0.22 2.30 13.33
CA GLU A 65 -0.17 1.04 13.97
C GLU A 65 -0.58 -0.04 12.97
N TRP A 66 -0.99 0.35 11.76
CA TRP A 66 -1.42 -0.51 10.66
C TRP A 66 -0.39 -0.60 9.51
N THR A 67 0.78 0.02 9.64
CA THR A 67 1.83 -0.08 8.62
C THR A 67 2.24 -1.53 8.41
N TYR A 68 2.45 -1.96 7.16
CA TYR A 68 2.87 -3.33 6.89
C TYR A 68 4.16 -3.68 7.65
N PRO A 69 4.29 -4.91 8.19
CA PRO A 69 5.45 -5.31 8.98
C PRO A 69 6.78 -5.05 8.28
N ASP A 70 6.84 -5.25 6.96
CA ASP A 70 8.05 -5.04 6.15
C ASP A 70 8.54 -3.57 6.20
N TYR A 71 7.63 -2.60 6.30
CA TYR A 71 7.97 -1.17 6.41
C TYR A 71 8.27 -0.73 7.85
N ARG A 72 8.15 -1.62 8.84
CA ARG A 72 8.51 -1.33 10.24
C ARG A 72 9.95 -1.69 10.57
N GLN A 73 10.63 -2.39 9.67
CA GLN A 73 12.00 -2.79 9.88
C GLN A 73 12.92 -1.64 9.51
N ASP A 74 13.82 -1.26 10.43
CA ASP A 74 14.98 -0.47 10.05
C ASP A 74 15.91 -1.42 9.28
N HIS A 75 15.99 -1.23 7.96
CA HIS A 75 17.04 -1.87 7.17
C HIS A 75 18.36 -1.15 7.52
N ILE A 76 19.14 -1.77 8.42
CA ILE A 76 20.53 -1.40 8.71
C ILE A 76 21.41 -1.87 7.56
#